data_AF-A0A7C3G5A0-F1
#
_entry.id   AF-A0A7C3G5A0-F1
#
_cell.length_a   1.000
_cell.length_b   1.000
_cell.length_c   1.000
_cell.angle_alpha   90.00
_cell.angle_beta   90.00
_cell.angle_gamma   90.00
#
_symmetry.space_group_name_H-M   'P 1'
#
loop_
_entity.id
_entity.type
_entity.pdbx_description
1 polymer ?
#
loop_
_entity_poly.entity_id
_entity_poly.type
_entity_poly.pdbx_seq_one_letter_code
_entity_poly.pdbx_strand_id
1 'polypeptide(L)'
;GSSLARQQLTTNQIRAIFGEVRRIEGDWKIDPKRANKNLILLKPKMAYRAKKEQRSRGVGELVSVLDPAINLVAGKQKNFTRFVEFFEAILAYHKAAGGN
;
A
#
# COMPACT_ATOMS: atom_id res chain seq x y z
N GLY A 1 10.04 3.29 -5.06
CA GLY A 1 10.42 2.07 -5.79
C GLY A 1 11.84 1.63 -5.46
N SER A 2 12.86 2.32 -5.95
CA SER A 2 14.26 1.88 -5.87
C SER A 2 14.80 1.68 -4.45
N SER A 3 14.43 2.54 -3.49
CA SER A 3 14.81 2.36 -2.08
C SER A 3 14.28 1.04 -1.51
N LEU A 4 13.01 0.74 -1.77
CA LEU A 4 12.36 -0.50 -1.32
C LEU A 4 13.02 -1.76 -1.91
N ALA A 5 13.47 -1.70 -3.17
CA ALA A 5 14.21 -2.79 -3.79
C ALA A 5 15.55 -3.03 -3.08
N ARG A 6 16.30 -1.95 -2.77
CA ARG A 6 17.54 -2.04 -1.98
C ARG A 6 17.32 -2.57 -0.57
N GLN A 7 16.15 -2.30 0.02
CA GLN A 7 15.77 -2.82 1.33
C GLN A 7 15.18 -4.23 1.29
N GLN A 8 15.32 -4.94 0.17
CA GLN A 8 14.86 -6.33 -0.01
C GLN A 8 13.36 -6.49 0.26
N LEU A 9 12.55 -5.50 -0.12
CA LEU A 9 11.11 -5.71 -0.23
C LEU A 9 10.87 -6.68 -1.38
N THR A 10 10.27 -7.83 -1.11
CA THR A 10 10.00 -8.82 -2.16
C THR A 10 8.78 -8.44 -2.98
N THR A 11 8.69 -8.94 -4.22
CA THR A 11 7.50 -8.63 -5.03
C THR A 11 6.23 -9.22 -4.43
N ASN A 12 6.33 -10.36 -3.72
CA ASN A 12 5.20 -10.94 -3.01
C ASN A 12 4.72 -10.03 -1.85
N GLN A 13 5.64 -9.43 -1.09
CA GLN A 13 5.29 -8.53 0.01
C GLN A 13 4.56 -7.28 -0.48
N ILE A 14 5.09 -6.60 -1.50
CA ILE A 14 4.45 -5.38 -2.04
C ILE A 14 3.10 -5.70 -2.70
N ARG A 15 3.01 -6.80 -3.47
CA ARG A 15 1.76 -7.24 -4.11
C ARG A 15 0.68 -7.62 -3.10
N ALA A 16 1.06 -8.22 -1.97
CA ALA A 16 0.09 -8.58 -0.93
C ALA A 16 -0.59 -7.36 -0.31
N ILE A 17 0.09 -6.21 -0.23
CA ILE A 17 -0.51 -4.95 0.24
C ILE A 17 -1.29 -4.30 -0.90
N PHE A 18 -0.73 -4.27 -2.12
CA PHE A 18 -1.40 -3.69 -3.28
C PHE A 18 -2.71 -4.41 -3.64
N GLY A 19 -2.77 -5.74 -3.52
CA GLY A 19 -3.99 -6.52 -3.73
C GLY A 19 -5.10 -6.17 -2.73
N GLU A 20 -4.75 -5.77 -1.52
CA GLU A 20 -5.73 -5.26 -0.56
C GLU A 20 -6.26 -3.88 -0.95
N VAL A 21 -5.40 -3.00 -1.46
CA VAL A 21 -5.79 -1.70 -2.02
C VAL A 21 -6.73 -1.88 -3.22
N ARG A 22 -6.43 -2.81 -4.14
CA ARG A 22 -7.30 -3.15 -5.28
C ARG A 22 -8.68 -3.67 -4.86
N ARG A 23 -8.75 -4.47 -3.80
CA ARG A 23 -10.04 -4.90 -3.23
C ARG A 23 -10.83 -3.70 -2.69
N ILE A 24 -10.19 -2.79 -1.96
CA ILE A 24 -10.83 -1.57 -1.46
C ILE A 24 -11.30 -0.70 -2.63
N GLU A 25 -10.53 -0.62 -3.71
CA GLU A 25 -10.93 0.07 -4.95
C GLU A 25 -12.21 -0.50 -5.55
N GLY A 26 -12.35 -1.82 -5.58
CA GLY A 26 -13.60 -2.48 -5.97
C GLY A 26 -14.78 -2.09 -5.07
N ASP A 27 -14.56 -2.06 -3.75
CA ASP A 27 -15.58 -1.69 -2.78
C ASP A 27 -16.09 -0.25 -2.98
N TRP A 28 -15.26 0.69 -3.48
CA TRP A 28 -15.69 2.08 -3.69
C TRP A 28 -16.85 2.24 -4.67
N LYS A 29 -17.03 1.30 -5.61
CA LYS A 29 -18.17 1.33 -6.55
C LYS A 29 -19.45 0.76 -5.97
N ILE A 30 -19.35 -0.05 -4.91
CA ILE A 30 -20.46 -0.83 -4.34
C ILE A 30 -20.91 -0.22 -3.01
N ASP A 31 -19.96 0.03 -2.11
CA ASP A 31 -20.19 0.57 -0.77
C ASP A 31 -19.02 1.50 -0.36
N PRO A 32 -19.13 2.80 -0.68
CA PRO A 32 -18.10 3.80 -0.34
C PRO A 32 -17.83 3.90 1.17
N LYS A 33 -18.82 3.66 2.02
CA LYS A 33 -18.65 3.72 3.49
C LYS A 33 -17.77 2.57 3.96
N ARG A 34 -18.04 1.35 3.48
CA ARG A 34 -17.22 0.17 3.76
C ARG A 34 -15.82 0.32 3.16
N ALA A 35 -15.70 0.81 1.94
CA ALA A 35 -14.40 1.05 1.31
C ALA A 35 -13.54 2.00 2.16
N ASN A 36 -14.12 3.10 2.63
CA ASN A 36 -13.43 4.05 3.48
C ASN A 36 -13.04 3.44 4.84
N LYS A 37 -13.92 2.64 5.46
CA LYS A 37 -13.59 1.89 6.69
C LYS A 37 -12.43 0.91 6.45
N ASN A 38 -12.45 0.17 5.35
CA ASN A 38 -11.41 -0.79 5.00
C ASN A 38 -10.06 -0.10 4.73
N LEU A 39 -10.08 1.09 4.11
CA LEU A 39 -8.91 1.93 3.92
C LEU A 39 -8.27 2.35 5.25
N ILE A 40 -9.07 2.78 6.23
CA ILE A 40 -8.57 3.11 7.57
C ILE A 40 -7.99 1.86 8.25
N LEU A 41 -8.66 0.71 8.13
CA LEU A 41 -8.19 -0.57 8.68
C LEU A 41 -6.94 -1.13 7.99
N LEU A 42 -6.56 -0.61 6.82
CA LEU A 42 -5.31 -0.99 6.17
C LEU A 42 -4.10 -0.59 7.00
N LYS A 43 -4.16 0.53 7.73
CA LYS A 43 -3.07 1.03 8.58
C LYS A 43 -2.62 -0.01 9.63
N PRO A 44 -3.48 -0.51 10.54
CA PRO A 44 -3.07 -1.51 11.52
C PRO A 44 -2.64 -2.84 10.88
N LYS A 45 -3.25 -3.24 9.75
CA LYS A 45 -2.83 -4.45 9.02
C LYS A 45 -1.42 -4.33 8.46
N MET A 46 -1.10 -3.18 7.86
CA MET A 46 0.24 -2.85 7.38
C MET A 46 1.25 -2.80 8.51
N ALA A 47 0.92 -2.14 9.63
CA ALA A 47 1.79 -2.08 10.81
C ALA A 47 2.10 -3.48 11.37
N TYR A 48 1.09 -4.36 11.45
CA TYR A 48 1.29 -5.74 11.86
C TYR A 48 2.21 -6.51 10.89
N ARG A 49 2.00 -6.36 9.57
CA ARG A 49 2.87 -6.98 8.55
C ARG A 49 4.31 -6.48 8.66
N ALA A 50 4.52 -5.18 8.85
CA ALA A 50 5.86 -4.61 9.05
C ALA A 50 6.55 -5.20 10.30
N LYS A 51 5.82 -5.39 11.40
CA LYS A 51 6.34 -6.07 12.60
C LYS A 51 6.57 -7.57 12.43
N LYS A 52 5.83 -8.24 11.54
CA LYS A 52 6.02 -9.67 11.26
C LYS A 52 7.23 -9.91 10.36
N GLU A 53 7.44 -9.04 9.39
CA GLU A 53 8.47 -9.13 8.36
C GLU A 53 9.79 -8.44 8.76
N GLN A 54 10.21 -8.54 10.04
CA GLN A 54 11.37 -7.80 10.59
C GLN A 54 12.69 -8.02 9.84
N ARG A 55 12.82 -9.12 9.10
CA ARG A 55 13.99 -9.42 8.27
C ARG A 55 14.10 -8.51 7.05
N SER A 56 12.99 -7.95 6.56
CA SER A 56 12.94 -6.99 5.44
C SER A 56 12.56 -5.61 5.95
N ARG A 57 13.51 -4.68 5.97
CA ARG A 57 13.23 -3.28 6.31
C ARG A 57 12.30 -2.63 5.29
N GLY A 58 12.23 -3.16 4.07
CA GLY A 58 11.44 -2.64 2.97
C GLY A 58 9.93 -2.60 3.25
N VAL A 59 9.38 -3.53 4.03
CA VAL A 59 7.96 -3.46 4.42
C VAL A 59 7.73 -2.26 5.34
N GLY A 60 8.60 -2.06 6.33
CA GLY A 60 8.54 -0.89 7.21
C GLY A 60 8.66 0.44 6.45
N GLU A 61 9.60 0.53 5.51
CA GLU A 61 9.78 1.71 4.66
C GLU A 61 8.52 1.98 3.80
N LEU A 62 7.94 0.95 3.18
CA LEU A 62 6.69 1.10 2.44
C LEU A 62 5.56 1.61 3.34
N VAL A 63 5.41 1.05 4.54
CA VAL A 63 4.38 1.48 5.50
C VAL A 63 4.59 2.93 5.94
N SER A 64 5.84 3.37 6.14
CA SER A 64 6.14 4.76 6.52
C SER A 64 5.69 5.79 5.48
N VAL A 65 5.56 5.37 4.21
CA VAL A 65 5.05 6.20 3.11
C VAL A 65 3.54 6.09 2.99
N LEU A 66 2.97 4.88 3.09
CA LEU A 66 1.54 4.65 2.86
C LEU A 66 0.65 5.10 4.03
N ASP A 67 1.10 4.97 5.28
CA ASP A 67 0.31 5.36 6.45
C ASP A 67 -0.12 6.84 6.46
N PRO A 68 0.80 7.82 6.27
CA PRO A 68 0.41 9.22 6.18
C PRO A 68 -0.43 9.49 4.91
N ALA A 69 -0.12 8.82 3.79
CA ALA A 69 -0.89 8.98 2.56
C ALA A 69 -2.37 8.59 2.74
N ILE A 70 -2.64 7.51 3.49
CA ILE A 70 -4.02 7.08 3.81
C ILE A 70 -4.80 8.18 4.53
N ASN A 71 -4.18 8.89 5.48
CA ASN A 71 -4.84 9.97 6.21
C ASN A 71 -5.26 11.13 5.26
N LEU A 72 -4.49 11.38 4.20
CA LEU A 72 -4.76 12.45 3.23
C LEU A 72 -5.89 12.08 2.26
N VAL A 73 -6.12 10.80 2.02
CA VAL A 73 -7.06 10.34 0.99
C VAL A 73 -8.36 9.75 1.52
N ALA A 74 -8.45 9.49 2.83
CA ALA A 74 -9.67 9.02 3.46
C ALA A 74 -10.85 9.99 3.21
N GLY A 75 -12.04 9.41 3.02
CA GLY A 75 -13.30 10.14 2.91
C GLY A 75 -13.68 10.64 1.51
N LYS A 76 -12.78 10.60 0.51
CA LYS A 76 -13.09 11.03 -0.87
C LYS A 76 -12.55 10.05 -1.91
N GLN A 77 -13.44 9.49 -2.72
CA GLN A 77 -13.09 8.51 -3.78
C GLN A 77 -12.01 9.04 -4.73
N LYS A 78 -12.13 10.31 -5.19
CA LYS A 78 -11.14 10.92 -6.09
C LYS A 78 -9.72 10.95 -5.48
N ASN A 79 -9.63 11.21 -4.17
CA ASN A 79 -8.33 11.20 -3.50
C ASN A 79 -7.81 9.77 -3.37
N PHE A 80 -8.69 8.82 -3.07
CA PHE A 80 -8.33 7.41 -3.05
C PHE A 80 -7.82 6.91 -4.41
N THR A 81 -8.42 7.32 -5.53
CA THR A 81 -7.92 6.99 -6.88
C THR A 81 -6.47 7.45 -7.07
N ARG A 82 -6.14 8.69 -6.67
CA ARG A 82 -4.76 9.19 -6.71
C ARG A 82 -3.81 8.38 -5.83
N PHE A 83 -4.29 7.86 -4.71
CA PHE A 83 -3.50 6.95 -3.85
C PHE A 83 -3.23 5.61 -4.55
N VAL A 84 -4.19 5.05 -5.28
CA VAL A 84 -3.99 3.83 -6.07
C VAL A 84 -2.93 4.07 -7.15
N GLU A 85 -3.06 5.14 -7.93
CA GLU A 85 -2.09 5.53 -8.97
C GLU A 85 -0.68 5.74 -8.39
N PHE A 86 -0.59 6.40 -7.22
CA PHE A 86 0.67 6.57 -6.51
C PHE A 86 1.29 5.24 -6.10
N PHE A 87 0.50 4.29 -5.58
CA PHE A 87 1.00 2.96 -5.22
C PHE A 87 1.42 2.17 -6.48
N GLU A 88 0.66 2.24 -7.57
CA GLU A 88 1.05 1.64 -8.85
C GLU A 88 2.41 2.14 -9.32
N ALA A 89 2.67 3.45 -9.21
CA ALA A 89 3.97 4.03 -9.51
C ALA A 89 5.08 3.45 -8.60
N ILE A 90 4.84 3.32 -7.28
CA ILE A 90 5.80 2.68 -6.37
C ILE A 90 6.14 1.26 -6.83
N LEU A 91 5.13 0.47 -7.22
CA LEU A 91 5.28 -0.90 -7.68
C LEU A 91 6.07 -0.97 -9.00
N ALA A 92 5.74 -0.11 -9.97
CA ALA A 92 6.44 -0.03 -11.24
C ALA A 92 7.93 0.30 -11.03
N TYR A 93 8.24 1.31 -10.22
CA TYR A 93 9.63 1.67 -9.91
C TYR A 93 10.36 0.63 -9.06
N HIS A 94 9.66 -0.10 -8.18
CA HIS A 94 10.25 -1.22 -7.44
C HIS A 94 10.66 -2.34 -8.40
N LYS A 95 9.79 -2.70 -9.35
CA LYS A 95 10.10 -3.71 -10.35
C LYS A 95 11.22 -3.29 -11.29
N ALA A 96 11.18 -2.04 -11.78
CA ALA A 96 12.22 -1.49 -12.66
C ALA A 96 13.60 -1.46 -11.99
N ALA A 97 13.65 -1.31 -10.67
CA ALA A 97 14.89 -1.34 -9.88
C ALA A 97 15.39 -2.77 -9.56
N GLY A 98 14.82 -3.82 -10.18
CA GLY A 98 15.24 -5.20 -9.96
C GLY A 98 14.61 -5.89 -8.74
N GLY A 99 13.53 -5.33 -8.19
CA GLY A 99 12.75 -5.99 -7.14
C GLY A 99 12.27 -7.39 -7.57
N ASN A 100 12.51 -8.38 -6.70
CA ASN A 100 12.14 -9.79 -6.88
C ASN A 100 11.21 -10.29 -5.78
#